data_AF-A0A9D2M6C7-F1
#
_entry.id   AF-A0A9D2M6C7-F1
#
_cell.length_a   1.000
_cell.length_b   1.000
_cell.length_c   1.000
_cell.angle_alpha   90.00
_cell.angle_beta   90.00
_cell.angle_gamma   90.00
#
_symmetry.space_group_name_H-M   'P 1'
#
loop_
_entity.id
_entity.type
_entity.pdbx_description
1 polymer ?
#
loop_
_entity_poly.entity_id
_entity_poly.type
_entity_poly.pdbx_seq_one_letter_code
_entity_poly.pdbx_strand_id
1 'polypeptide(L)'
;MSAVFLILLLLPAGAGVCAVARCQLAEGLAVAMLGLVAAGYLLALAGLLPLLGLLPWAAALAGVILVECRRGDNPAFFRGLWQGTAAFVLLALFYWWLCRGHSLADWDDFSHWGRAAKWMFTTDTLYTVPGCDDGYKSYPPATALWQVMLLQAGRWVWRGFREDILLYA
;
A
#
# COMPACT_ATOMS: atom_id res chain seq x y z
N MET A 1 1.78 -13.66 2.77
CA MET A 1 2.31 -13.02 1.54
C MET A 1 2.10 -11.51 1.55
N SER A 2 0.99 -11.04 2.11
CA SER A 2 0.62 -9.62 2.25
C SER A 2 1.68 -8.75 2.95
N ALA A 3 2.23 -9.18 4.10
CA ALA A 3 3.32 -8.43 4.75
C ALA A 3 4.61 -8.39 3.92
N VAL A 4 4.86 -9.40 3.09
CA VAL A 4 6.02 -9.36 2.19
C VAL A 4 5.84 -8.22 1.19
N PHE A 5 4.62 -7.98 0.70
CA PHE A 5 4.35 -6.84 -0.19
C PHE A 5 4.49 -5.50 0.52
N LEU A 6 4.01 -5.36 1.76
CA LEU A 6 4.23 -4.14 2.56
C LEU A 6 5.72 -3.88 2.81
N ILE A 7 6.48 -4.92 3.16
CA ILE A 7 7.93 -4.85 3.38
C ILE A 7 8.68 -4.56 2.08
N LEU A 8 8.27 -5.11 0.94
CA LEU A 8 8.97 -4.91 -0.33
C LEU A 8 8.64 -3.57 -0.99
N LEU A 9 7.43 -3.04 -0.79
CA LEU A 9 6.94 -1.88 -1.53
C LEU A 9 6.94 -0.62 -0.66
N LEU A 10 6.33 -0.67 0.53
CA LEU A 10 6.14 0.52 1.34
C LEU A 10 7.42 0.90 2.10
N LEU A 11 8.16 -0.08 2.62
CA LEU A 11 9.37 0.19 3.40
C LEU A 11 10.45 0.92 2.59
N PRO A 12 10.82 0.51 1.36
CA PRO A 12 11.83 1.25 0.60
C PRO A 12 11.34 2.65 0.22
N ALA A 13 10.06 2.80 -0.14
CA ALA A 13 9.46 4.10 -0.43
C ALA A 13 9.56 5.05 0.78
N GLY A 14 9.15 4.57 1.97
CA GLY A 14 9.24 5.33 3.22
C GLY A 14 10.68 5.65 3.61
N ALA A 15 11.60 4.70 3.46
CA ALA A 15 13.03 4.92 3.71
C ALA A 15 13.63 5.99 2.77
N GLY A 16 13.19 6.03 1.52
CA GLY A 16 13.52 7.08 0.56
C GLY A 16 13.05 8.46 1.00
N VAL A 17 11.83 8.57 1.51
CA VAL A 17 11.32 9.81 2.12
C VAL A 17 12.20 10.22 3.29
N CYS A 18 12.54 9.30 4.19
CA CYS A 18 13.45 9.58 5.30
C CYS A 18 14.83 10.06 4.83
N ALA A 19 15.38 9.46 3.77
CA ALA A 19 16.69 9.83 3.24
C ALA A 19 16.74 11.29 2.76
N VAL A 20 15.62 11.81 2.24
CA VAL A 20 15.51 13.20 1.75
C VAL A 20 15.09 14.15 2.86
N ALA A 21 14.04 13.80 3.61
CA ALA A 21 13.42 14.68 4.62
C ALA A 21 14.09 14.61 6.00
N ARG A 22 15.01 13.65 6.22
CA ARG A 22 15.70 13.39 7.49
C ARG A 22 14.73 13.14 8.66
N CYS A 23 13.61 12.50 8.36
CA CYS A 23 12.56 12.16 9.32
C CYS A 23 12.70 10.73 9.86
N GLN A 24 11.90 10.39 10.88
CA GLN A 24 11.84 9.03 11.41
C GLN A 24 11.14 8.09 10.43
N LEU A 25 11.42 6.77 10.52
CA LEU A 25 10.82 5.81 9.57
C LEU A 25 9.28 5.83 9.61
N ALA A 26 8.67 5.95 10.79
CA ALA A 26 7.21 6.01 10.91
C ALA A 26 6.61 7.19 10.10
N GLU A 27 7.26 8.35 10.14
CA GLU A 27 6.86 9.54 9.39
C GLU A 27 7.06 9.33 7.88
N GLY A 28 8.19 8.76 7.49
CA GLY A 28 8.48 8.44 6.08
C GLY A 28 7.49 7.44 5.48
N LEU A 29 7.14 6.38 6.22
CA LEU A 29 6.13 5.41 5.82
C LEU A 29 4.75 6.06 5.65
N ALA A 30 4.34 6.91 6.59
CA ALA A 30 3.06 7.61 6.52
C ALA A 30 2.99 8.54 5.29
N VAL A 31 4.03 9.35 5.07
CA VAL A 31 4.12 10.24 3.91
C VAL A 31 4.13 9.44 2.60
N ALA A 32 4.87 8.34 2.53
CA ALA A 32 4.91 7.49 1.34
C ALA A 32 3.53 6.88 1.04
N MET A 33 2.83 6.35 2.05
CA MET A 33 1.50 5.76 1.90
C MET A 33 0.47 6.81 1.45
N LEU A 34 0.42 7.97 2.12
CA LEU A 34 -0.51 9.05 1.77
C LEU A 34 -0.21 9.62 0.38
N GLY A 35 1.08 9.75 0.02
CA GLY A 35 1.50 10.17 -1.31
C GLY A 35 1.08 9.17 -2.40
N LEU A 36 1.22 7.87 -2.14
CA LEU A 36 0.75 6.81 -3.05
C LEU A 36 -0.77 6.84 -3.20
N VAL A 37 -1.53 7.02 -2.11
CA VAL A 37 -2.99 7.14 -2.16
C VAL A 37 -3.41 8.37 -2.97
N ALA A 38 -2.77 9.52 -2.74
CA ALA A 38 -3.07 10.74 -3.50
C ALA A 38 -2.77 10.57 -5.00
N ALA A 39 -1.60 10.02 -5.35
CA ALA A 39 -1.23 9.73 -6.73
C ALA A 39 -2.18 8.71 -7.38
N GLY A 40 -2.52 7.64 -6.64
CA GLY A 40 -3.47 6.63 -7.09
C GLY A 40 -4.86 7.19 -7.32
N TYR A 41 -5.32 8.12 -6.47
CA TYR A 41 -6.59 8.80 -6.67
C TYR A 41 -6.60 9.64 -7.95
N LEU A 42 -5.53 10.39 -8.23
CA LEU A 42 -5.41 11.15 -9.48
C LEU A 42 -5.42 10.25 -10.71
N LEU A 43 -4.71 9.11 -10.68
CA LEU A 43 -4.77 8.13 -11.77
C LEU A 43 -6.18 7.53 -11.92
N ALA A 44 -6.86 7.25 -10.81
CA ALA A 44 -8.20 6.71 -10.83
C ALA A 44 -9.20 7.69 -11.46
N LEU A 45 -9.11 8.98 -11.12
CA LEU A 45 -9.92 10.04 -11.74
C LEU A 45 -9.62 10.21 -13.24
N ALA A 46 -8.38 9.94 -13.66
CA ALA A 46 -7.98 9.95 -15.07
C ALA A 46 -8.41 8.68 -15.85
N GLY A 47 -9.11 7.73 -15.21
CA GLY A 47 -9.51 6.46 -15.83
C GLY A 47 -8.35 5.45 -15.97
N LEU A 48 -7.24 5.66 -15.26
CA LEU A 48 -6.03 4.84 -15.32
C LEU A 48 -5.94 3.83 -14.16
N LEU A 49 -7.07 3.35 -13.66
CA LEU A 49 -7.15 2.35 -12.60
C LEU A 49 -6.29 1.08 -12.83
N PRO A 50 -6.17 0.55 -14.05
CA PRO A 50 -5.33 -0.63 -14.32
C PRO A 50 -3.83 -0.42 -14.04
N LEU A 51 -3.38 0.83 -13.96
CA LEU A 51 -1.97 1.19 -13.77
C LEU A 51 -1.59 1.39 -12.30
N LEU A 52 -2.55 1.32 -11.38
CA LEU A 52 -2.32 1.59 -9.96
C LEU A 52 -1.23 0.68 -9.35
N GLY A 53 -1.17 -0.57 -9.76
CA GLY A 53 -0.15 -1.52 -9.30
C GLY A 53 1.30 -1.13 -9.63
N LEU A 54 1.54 -0.19 -10.55
CA LEU A 54 2.89 0.28 -10.89
C LEU A 54 3.41 1.32 -9.90
N LEU A 55 2.54 2.07 -9.24
CA LEU A 55 2.93 3.15 -8.33
C LEU A 55 3.78 2.68 -7.15
N PRO A 56 3.40 1.61 -6.39
CA PRO A 56 4.20 1.13 -5.28
C PRO A 56 5.59 0.63 -5.72
N TRP A 57 5.69 0.01 -6.90
CA TRP A 57 6.98 -0.44 -7.46
C TRP A 57 7.87 0.75 -7.83
N ALA A 58 7.32 1.76 -8.50
CA ALA A 58 8.06 2.97 -8.85
C ALA A 58 8.55 3.71 -7.60
N ALA A 59 7.70 3.84 -6.57
CA ALA A 59 8.04 4.47 -5.30
C ALA A 59 9.11 3.67 -4.54
N ALA A 60 9.02 2.34 -4.51
CA ALA A 60 10.01 1.48 -3.87
C ALA A 60 11.38 1.62 -4.55
N LEU A 61 11.43 1.56 -5.88
CA LEU A 61 12.66 1.74 -6.66
C LEU A 61 13.28 3.12 -6.42
N ALA A 62 12.48 4.18 -6.51
CA ALA A 62 12.93 5.53 -6.22
C ALA A 62 13.47 5.64 -4.79
N GLY A 63 12.81 4.99 -3.82
CA GLY A 63 13.24 4.98 -2.43
C GLY A 63 14.60 4.32 -2.21
N VAL A 64 14.84 3.16 -2.84
CA VAL A 64 16.16 2.50 -2.82
C VAL A 64 17.24 3.42 -3.39
N ILE A 65 16.99 4.02 -4.55
CA ILE A 65 17.94 4.94 -5.20
C ILE A 65 18.27 6.11 -4.27
N LEU A 66 17.26 6.73 -3.65
CA LEU A 66 17.45 7.86 -2.73
C LEU A 66 18.25 7.47 -1.48
N VAL A 67 17.98 6.29 -0.90
CA VAL A 67 18.72 5.76 0.25
C VAL A 67 20.19 5.56 -0.09
N GLU A 68 20.51 4.91 -1.21
CA GLU A 68 21.89 4.65 -1.62
C GLU A 68 22.64 5.95 -1.96
N CYS A 69 22.00 6.87 -2.68
CA CYS A 69 22.60 8.18 -2.99
C CYS A 69 22.91 9.03 -1.75
N ARG A 70 22.24 8.78 -0.61
CA ARG A 70 22.37 9.57 0.62
C ARG A 70 23.12 8.84 1.74
N ARG A 71 23.52 7.58 1.52
CA ARG A 71 24.09 6.68 2.54
C ARG A 71 25.31 7.24 3.28
N GLY A 72 26.13 8.01 2.59
CA GLY A 72 27.36 8.60 3.12
C GLY A 72 27.17 9.84 3.99
N ASP A 73 26.01 10.49 3.94
CA ASP A 73 25.84 11.83 4.48
C ASP A 73 25.83 11.88 6.02
N ASN A 74 25.25 10.87 6.67
CA ASN A 74 25.05 10.86 8.12
C ASN A 74 24.89 9.43 8.68
N PRO A 75 25.96 8.80 9.16
CA PRO A 75 25.93 7.43 9.70
C PRO A 75 24.97 7.25 10.90
N ALA A 76 24.79 8.28 11.74
CA ALA A 76 23.89 8.21 12.90
C ALA A 76 22.43 8.14 12.45
N PHE A 77 22.06 8.91 11.42
CA PHE A 77 20.74 8.84 10.79
C PHE A 77 20.46 7.44 10.22
N PHE A 78 21.41 6.83 9.50
CA PHE A 78 21.22 5.48 8.94
C PHE A 78 21.09 4.40 10.01
N ARG A 79 21.73 4.58 11.17
CA ARG A 79 21.50 3.70 12.33
C ARG A 79 20.06 3.81 12.85
N GLY A 80 19.52 5.02 12.97
CA GLY A 80 18.12 5.24 13.34
C GLY A 80 17.14 4.69 12.31
N LEU A 81 17.43 4.87 11.01
CA LEU A 81 16.66 4.30 9.92
C LEU A 81 16.63 2.77 10.01
N TRP A 82 17.77 2.13 10.27
CA TRP A 82 17.85 0.68 10.46
C TRP A 82 17.03 0.17 11.65
N GLN A 83 17.06 0.88 12.79
CA GLN A 83 16.24 0.55 13.95
C GLN A 83 14.75 0.64 13.64
N GLY A 84 14.33 1.71 12.95
CA GLY A 84 12.96 1.84 12.46
C GLY A 84 12.59 0.68 11.53
N THR A 85 13.48 0.35 10.60
CA THR A 85 13.24 -0.74 9.62
C THR A 85 13.03 -2.07 10.32
N ALA A 86 13.88 -2.40 11.29
CA ALA A 86 13.75 -3.61 12.09
C ALA A 86 12.40 -3.64 12.84
N ALA A 87 12.01 -2.53 13.48
CA ALA A 87 10.73 -2.44 14.19
C ALA A 87 9.53 -2.62 13.23
N PHE A 88 9.56 -1.97 12.06
CA PHE A 88 8.51 -2.11 11.06
C PHE A 88 8.40 -3.53 10.52
N VAL A 89 9.53 -4.17 10.19
CA VAL A 89 9.55 -5.56 9.70
C VAL A 89 8.98 -6.51 10.74
N LEU A 90 9.39 -6.39 12.01
CA LEU A 90 8.86 -7.23 13.09
C LEU A 90 7.35 -7.03 13.27
N LEU A 91 6.88 -5.78 13.26
CA LEU A 91 5.45 -5.49 13.39
C LEU A 91 4.66 -6.00 12.19
N ALA A 92 5.15 -5.82 10.96
CA ALA A 92 4.50 -6.30 9.75
C ALA A 92 4.42 -7.84 9.72
N LEU A 93 5.47 -8.53 10.14
CA LEU A 93 5.48 -9.99 10.27
C LEU A 93 4.54 -10.48 11.38
N PHE A 94 4.51 -9.79 12.52
CA PHE A 94 3.60 -10.10 13.62
C PHE A 94 2.14 -9.90 13.22
N TYR A 95 1.83 -8.76 12.60
CA TYR A 95 0.52 -8.51 12.02
C TYR A 95 0.19 -9.60 11.01
N TRP A 96 1.14 -9.97 10.13
CA TRP A 96 0.99 -11.10 9.19
C TRP A 96 0.68 -12.44 9.84
N TRP A 97 1.24 -12.68 11.00
CA TRP A 97 0.97 -13.88 11.75
C TRP A 97 -0.45 -13.88 12.32
N LEU A 98 -0.99 -12.73 12.73
CA LEU A 98 -2.32 -12.58 13.32
C LEU A 98 -3.45 -12.77 12.30
N CYS A 99 -3.42 -12.09 11.16
CA CYS A 99 -4.54 -12.11 10.21
C CYS A 99 -4.41 -13.18 9.11
N ARG A 100 -3.36 -14.03 9.12
CA ARG A 100 -3.24 -15.10 8.11
C ARG A 100 -4.43 -16.06 8.23
N GLY A 101 -4.98 -16.48 7.10
CA GLY A 101 -6.13 -17.39 7.06
C GLY A 101 -7.46 -16.76 7.45
N HIS A 102 -7.52 -15.45 7.72
CA HIS A 102 -8.79 -14.74 7.86
C HIS A 102 -9.38 -14.45 6.48
N SER A 103 -10.71 -14.47 6.40
CA SER A 103 -11.50 -14.07 5.24
C SER A 103 -12.38 -12.88 5.58
N LEU A 104 -12.88 -12.17 4.58
CA LEU A 104 -13.90 -11.15 4.81
C LEU A 104 -15.19 -11.88 5.23
N ALA A 105 -15.61 -11.70 6.49
CA ALA A 105 -16.90 -12.18 7.01
C ALA A 105 -17.87 -11.01 7.17
N ASP A 106 -19.18 -11.28 7.12
CA ASP A 106 -20.20 -10.26 6.85
C ASP A 106 -20.56 -9.36 8.04
N TRP A 107 -21.15 -8.21 7.67
CA TRP A 107 -21.89 -7.17 8.41
C TRP A 107 -21.18 -6.07 9.22
N ASP A 108 -19.91 -6.15 9.65
CA ASP A 108 -19.21 -4.96 10.17
C ASP A 108 -17.68 -4.97 9.99
N ASP A 109 -17.10 -3.77 9.90
CA ASP A 109 -15.69 -3.34 9.83
C ASP A 109 -14.86 -3.39 8.52
N PHE A 110 -15.13 -4.24 7.52
CA PHE A 110 -14.30 -4.23 6.28
C PHE A 110 -15.05 -4.58 4.99
N SER A 111 -16.34 -4.88 5.09
CA SER A 111 -17.16 -5.39 3.98
C SER A 111 -17.25 -4.38 2.84
N HIS A 112 -17.46 -3.10 3.12
CA HIS A 112 -17.58 -2.10 2.05
C HIS A 112 -16.24 -1.80 1.37
N TRP A 113 -15.13 -1.57 2.11
CA TRP A 113 -13.82 -1.37 1.47
C TRP A 113 -13.38 -2.60 0.67
N GLY A 114 -13.63 -3.81 1.19
CA GLY A 114 -13.39 -5.05 0.46
C GLY A 114 -14.24 -5.17 -0.80
N ARG A 115 -15.54 -4.83 -0.76
CA ARG A 115 -16.43 -4.81 -1.93
C ARG A 115 -16.02 -3.75 -2.95
N ALA A 116 -15.72 -2.53 -2.49
CA ALA A 116 -15.22 -1.43 -3.31
C ALA A 116 -13.92 -1.81 -4.02
N ALA A 117 -12.95 -2.35 -3.29
CA ALA A 117 -11.69 -2.83 -3.85
C ALA A 117 -11.90 -4.00 -4.81
N LYS A 118 -12.81 -4.95 -4.51
CA LYS A 118 -13.17 -6.04 -5.43
C LYS A 118 -13.78 -5.50 -6.72
N TRP A 119 -14.70 -4.55 -6.64
CA TRP A 119 -15.28 -3.88 -7.80
C TRP A 119 -14.19 -3.19 -8.63
N MET A 120 -13.38 -2.36 -8.00
CA MET A 120 -12.29 -1.63 -8.65
C MET A 120 -11.27 -2.56 -9.31
N PHE A 121 -10.93 -3.67 -8.65
CA PHE A 121 -9.96 -4.63 -9.17
C PHE A 121 -10.51 -5.46 -10.34
N THR A 122 -11.82 -5.71 -10.38
CA THR A 122 -12.45 -6.60 -11.38
C THR A 122 -13.03 -5.86 -12.58
N THR A 123 -13.42 -4.61 -12.40
CA THR A 123 -14.06 -3.80 -13.46
C THR A 123 -13.17 -2.67 -13.95
N ASP A 124 -12.03 -2.40 -13.28
CA ASP A 124 -11.13 -1.28 -13.56
C ASP A 124 -11.83 0.10 -13.53
N THR A 125 -12.90 0.22 -12.73
CA THR A 125 -13.66 1.48 -12.53
C THR A 125 -13.78 1.81 -11.04
N LEU A 126 -13.98 3.09 -10.69
CA LEU A 126 -14.32 3.49 -9.32
C LEU A 126 -15.66 2.88 -8.88
N TYR A 127 -15.77 2.45 -7.62
CA TYR A 127 -17.02 1.90 -7.05
C TYR A 127 -18.17 2.93 -6.97
N THR A 128 -17.91 4.19 -7.31
CA THR A 128 -18.92 5.25 -7.36
C THR A 128 -19.70 5.27 -8.68
N VAL A 129 -19.32 4.47 -9.69
CA VAL A 129 -20.02 4.46 -10.99
C VAL A 129 -21.49 3.99 -10.87
N PRO A 130 -22.38 4.41 -11.79
CA PRO A 130 -23.80 4.04 -11.78
C PRO A 130 -24.15 2.53 -11.88
N GLY A 131 -23.18 1.62 -11.97
CA GLY A 131 -23.42 0.16 -12.01
C GLY A 131 -22.96 -0.63 -10.77
N CYS A 132 -22.25 0.02 -9.83
CA CYS A 132 -21.79 -0.66 -8.61
C CYS A 132 -22.93 -0.76 -7.60
N ASP A 133 -23.16 -1.94 -7.01
CA ASP A 133 -24.23 -2.17 -6.01
C ASP A 133 -23.75 -1.95 -4.55
N ASP A 134 -22.61 -1.30 -4.36
CA ASP A 134 -22.17 -0.95 -3.01
C ASP A 134 -23.02 0.20 -2.45
N GLY A 135 -23.60 0.02 -1.27
CA GLY A 135 -24.40 1.02 -0.57
C GLY A 135 -23.59 2.19 0.00
N TYR A 136 -22.25 2.09 0.06
CA TYR A 136 -21.38 3.08 0.71
C TYR A 136 -20.53 3.91 -0.26
N LYS A 137 -21.11 4.33 -1.40
CA LYS A 137 -20.42 5.12 -2.43
C LYS A 137 -19.90 6.49 -1.97
N SER A 138 -20.40 7.00 -0.85
CA SER A 138 -19.97 8.28 -0.27
C SER A 138 -18.68 8.19 0.55
N TYR A 139 -18.20 6.98 0.88
CA TYR A 139 -17.00 6.82 1.68
C TYR A 139 -15.76 7.23 0.89
N PRO A 140 -14.73 7.82 1.53
CA PRO A 140 -13.48 8.14 0.84
C PRO A 140 -12.79 6.88 0.29
N PRO A 141 -12.23 6.93 -0.94
CA PRO A 141 -11.66 5.76 -1.60
C PRO A 141 -10.25 5.40 -1.12
N ALA A 142 -9.70 6.09 -0.12
CA ALA A 142 -8.29 5.97 0.27
C ALA A 142 -7.86 4.53 0.57
N THR A 143 -8.60 3.86 1.46
CA THR A 143 -8.35 2.45 1.84
C THR A 143 -8.52 1.52 0.64
N ALA A 144 -9.60 1.67 -0.13
CA ALA A 144 -9.86 0.84 -1.31
C ALA A 144 -8.77 1.01 -2.39
N LEU A 145 -8.30 2.24 -2.64
CA LEU A 145 -7.21 2.51 -3.57
C LEU A 145 -5.90 1.85 -3.12
N TRP A 146 -5.58 1.95 -1.83
CA TRP A 146 -4.41 1.30 -1.26
C TRP A 146 -4.46 -0.22 -1.43
N GLN A 147 -5.60 -0.83 -1.09
CA GLN A 147 -5.86 -2.26 -1.27
C GLN A 147 -5.71 -2.69 -2.74
N VAL A 148 -6.30 -1.94 -3.67
CA VAL A 148 -6.22 -2.21 -5.11
C VAL A 148 -4.79 -2.07 -5.62
N MET A 149 -4.04 -1.04 -5.19
CA MET A 149 -2.63 -0.86 -5.54
C MET A 149 -1.80 -2.09 -5.15
N LEU A 150 -1.93 -2.58 -3.92
CA LEU A 150 -1.19 -3.76 -3.45
C LEU A 150 -1.62 -5.05 -4.16
N LEU A 151 -2.92 -5.24 -4.38
CA LEU A 151 -3.44 -6.39 -5.13
C LEU A 151 -2.93 -6.39 -6.58
N GLN A 152 -2.96 -5.24 -7.25
CA GLN A 152 -2.46 -5.11 -8.63
C GLN A 152 -0.95 -5.28 -8.70
N ALA A 153 -0.19 -4.73 -7.75
CA ALA A 153 1.27 -4.84 -7.70
C ALA A 153 1.75 -6.30 -7.64
N GLY A 154 0.93 -7.21 -7.10
CA GLY A 154 1.23 -8.63 -7.02
C GLY A 154 0.60 -9.53 -8.08
N ARG A 155 -0.04 -8.96 -9.12
CA ARG A 155 -0.58 -9.73 -10.27
C ARG A 155 0.45 -10.61 -10.99
N TRP A 156 1.74 -10.32 -10.82
CA TRP A 156 2.85 -11.12 -11.36
C TRP A 156 3.12 -12.40 -10.54
N VAL A 157 2.70 -12.42 -9.27
CA VAL A 157 2.91 -13.53 -8.32
C VAL A 157 1.65 -14.41 -8.21
N TRP A 158 0.45 -13.82 -8.29
CA TRP A 158 -0.81 -14.56 -8.30
C TRP A 158 -1.78 -14.02 -9.34
N ARG A 159 -2.75 -14.85 -9.72
CA ARG A 159 -3.85 -14.45 -10.60
C ARG A 159 -5.12 -14.25 -9.79
N GLY A 160 -5.83 -13.17 -10.05
CA GLY A 160 -7.13 -12.88 -9.45
C GLY A 160 -7.08 -12.11 -8.12
N PHE A 161 -8.26 -11.94 -7.53
CA PHE A 161 -8.48 -11.20 -6.29
C PHE A 161 -8.12 -12.06 -5.06
N ARG A 162 -7.52 -11.44 -4.04
CA ARG A 162 -6.96 -12.13 -2.87
C ARG A 162 -7.38 -11.43 -1.58
N GLU A 163 -8.38 -11.97 -0.90
CA GLU A 163 -8.92 -11.39 0.34
C GLU A 163 -7.89 -11.37 1.48
N ASP A 164 -7.03 -12.39 1.54
CA ASP A 164 -5.93 -12.50 2.50
C ASP A 164 -4.86 -11.41 2.33
N ILE A 165 -4.86 -10.70 1.20
CA ILE A 165 -3.97 -9.55 0.98
C ILE A 165 -4.67 -8.25 1.34
N LEU A 166 -5.98 -8.19 1.10
CA LEU A 166 -6.80 -7.03 1.37
C LEU A 166 -6.94 -6.71 2.86
N LEU A 167 -7.10 -7.74 3.71
CA LEU A 167 -7.16 -7.59 5.18
C LEU A 167 -5.87 -7.01 5.80
N TYR A 168 -4.79 -7.05 5.04
CA TYR A 168 -3.47 -6.56 5.45
C TYR A 168 -3.11 -5.18 4.94
N ALA A 169 -3.85 -4.73 3.94
CA ALA A 169 -3.61 -3.51 3.22
C ALA A 169 -4.36 -2.37 3.92
#